data_AF-A0A816R7U1-F1
#
_entry.id   AF-A0A816R7U1-F1
#
_cell.length_a   1.000
_cell.length_b   1.000
_cell.length_c   1.000
_cell.angle_alpha   90.00
_cell.angle_beta   90.00
_cell.angle_gamma   90.00
#
_symmetry.space_group_name_H-M   'P 1'
#
loop_
_entity.id
_entity.type
_entity.pdbx_description
1 polymer ?
#
loop_
_entity_poly.entity_id
_entity_poly.type
_entity_poly.pdbx_seq_one_letter_code
_entity_poly.pdbx_strand_id
1 'polypeptide(L)'
;MKSKDLQKLVLFKYENGWENGDSASKIFNDLNGSVSYRTIRRWCKMIRERGSIDLSHPPGRPPIVRTKAMIRKVKHHYGAQPHTHRLTQHFPSFIDKNRWSPNSPDLNPLDYSIWDEFVHQVKWDKIQSKKTFN
;
A
#
# COMPACT_ATOMS: atom_id res chain seq x y z
N MET A 1 -15.53 -23.62 9.90
CA MET A 1 -16.37 -22.56 10.52
C MET A 1 -16.27 -21.30 9.67
N LYS A 2 -17.37 -20.58 9.36
CA LYS A 2 -17.30 -19.37 8.52
C LYS A 2 -16.72 -18.21 9.32
N SER A 3 -16.08 -17.24 8.65
CA SER A 3 -15.42 -16.09 9.32
C SER A 3 -16.37 -15.27 10.21
N LYS A 4 -17.66 -15.18 9.87
CA LYS A 4 -18.66 -14.47 10.68
C LYS A 4 -18.97 -15.18 11.99
N ASP A 5 -18.97 -16.51 11.99
CA ASP A 5 -19.26 -17.32 13.17
C ASP A 5 -18.11 -17.20 14.18
N LEU A 6 -16.86 -17.18 13.69
CA LEU A 6 -15.66 -16.90 14.50
C LEU A 6 -15.71 -15.51 15.17
N GLN A 7 -16.15 -14.48 14.44
CA GLN A 7 -16.26 -13.13 15.00
C GLN A 7 -17.32 -13.07 16.11
N LYS A 8 -18.49 -13.66 15.89
CA LYS A 8 -19.55 -13.73 16.93
C LYS A 8 -19.06 -14.48 18.17
N LEU A 9 -18.34 -15.58 17.98
CA LEU A 9 -17.77 -16.36 19.07
C LEU A 9 -16.73 -15.57 19.87
N VAL A 10 -15.86 -14.81 19.19
CA VAL A 10 -14.88 -13.93 19.85
C VAL A 10 -15.57 -12.81 20.62
N LEU A 11 -16.60 -12.17 20.05
CA LEU A 11 -17.38 -11.14 20.74
C LEU A 11 -18.01 -11.68 22.03
N PHE A 12 -18.71 -12.82 21.91
CA PHE A 12 -19.34 -13.49 23.05
C PHE A 12 -18.32 -13.83 24.14
N LYS A 13 -17.17 -14.41 23.79
CA LYS A 13 -16.13 -14.74 24.77
C LYS A 13 -15.48 -13.50 25.40
N TYR A 14 -15.38 -12.41 24.65
CA TYR A 14 -14.84 -11.15 25.15
C TYR A 14 -15.77 -10.51 26.17
N GLU A 15 -17.08 -10.49 25.90
CA GLU A 15 -18.10 -9.93 26.80
C GLU A 15 -18.25 -10.74 28.10
N ASN A 16 -18.23 -12.08 28.01
CA ASN A 16 -18.41 -12.96 29.17
C ASN A 16 -17.12 -13.28 29.93
N GLY A 17 -15.96 -12.96 29.37
CA GLY A 17 -14.64 -13.32 29.91
C GLY A 17 -13.82 -12.12 30.37
N TRP A 18 -14.41 -10.92 30.44
CA TRP A 18 -13.74 -9.69 30.84
C TRP A 18 -13.53 -9.61 32.35
N GLU A 19 -12.74 -10.52 32.88
CA GLU A 19 -12.18 -10.44 34.22
C GLU A 19 -10.65 -10.45 34.04
N ASN A 20 -9.98 -9.36 34.42
CA ASN A 20 -8.52 -9.29 34.60
C ASN A 20 -7.63 -9.11 33.34
N GLY A 21 -8.07 -8.32 32.36
CA GLY A 21 -7.15 -7.60 31.47
C GLY A 21 -6.38 -8.40 30.40
N ASP A 22 -6.44 -9.73 30.40
CA ASP A 22 -5.77 -10.60 29.40
C ASP A 22 -6.75 -11.53 28.66
N SER A 23 -7.88 -10.97 28.22
CA SER A 23 -8.94 -11.70 27.51
C SER A 23 -8.49 -12.26 26.16
N ALA A 24 -7.54 -11.62 25.48
CA ALA A 24 -7.08 -12.03 24.16
C ALA A 24 -6.33 -13.38 24.17
N SER A 25 -5.52 -13.62 25.19
CA SER A 25 -4.72 -14.85 25.34
C SER A 25 -5.61 -16.04 25.66
N LYS A 26 -6.62 -15.85 26.52
CA LYS A 26 -7.63 -16.87 26.82
C LYS A 26 -8.47 -17.25 25.59
N ILE A 27 -8.94 -16.23 24.84
CA ILE A 27 -9.69 -16.45 23.59
C ILE A 27 -8.84 -17.18 22.54
N PHE A 28 -7.54 -16.87 22.44
CA PHE A 28 -6.64 -17.55 21.52
C PHE A 28 -6.47 -19.04 21.84
N ASN A 29 -6.25 -19.35 23.11
CA ASN A 29 -6.12 -20.74 23.57
C ASN A 29 -7.43 -21.51 23.33
N ASP A 30 -8.58 -20.91 23.61
CA ASP A 30 -9.90 -21.51 23.37
C ASP A 30 -10.18 -21.78 21.88
N LEU A 31 -9.65 -20.96 20.99
CA LEU A 31 -9.78 -21.12 19.54
C LEU A 31 -8.75 -22.08 18.94
N ASN A 32 -7.84 -22.61 19.76
CA ASN A 32 -6.82 -23.61 19.39
C ASN A 32 -6.10 -23.29 18.06
N GLY A 33 -5.72 -22.03 17.87
CA GLY A 33 -5.00 -21.60 16.65
C GLY A 33 -5.85 -21.48 15.38
N SER A 34 -7.18 -21.63 15.44
CA SER A 34 -8.09 -21.41 14.29
C SER A 34 -7.94 -20.01 13.67
N VAL A 35 -7.47 -19.04 14.46
CA VAL A 35 -7.22 -17.66 14.07
C VAL A 35 -5.93 -17.20 14.74
N SER A 36 -5.10 -16.41 14.04
CA SER A 36 -3.85 -15.91 14.61
C SER A 36 -4.07 -15.05 15.85
N TYR A 37 -3.15 -15.12 16.82
CA TYR A 37 -3.17 -14.26 18.01
C TYR A 37 -3.23 -12.77 17.65
N ARG A 38 -2.55 -12.35 16.58
CA ARG A 38 -2.59 -10.96 16.07
C ARG A 38 -4.01 -10.55 15.66
N THR A 39 -4.73 -11.43 14.99
CA THR A 39 -6.11 -11.18 14.57
C THR A 39 -7.04 -11.07 15.79
N ILE A 40 -6.88 -11.94 16.78
CA ILE A 40 -7.67 -11.90 18.03
C ILE A 40 -7.38 -10.61 18.80
N ARG A 41 -6.11 -10.26 18.99
CA ARG A 41 -5.70 -9.01 19.66
C ARG A 41 -6.26 -7.77 18.94
N ARG A 42 -6.29 -7.80 17.61
CA ARG A 42 -6.91 -6.74 16.80
C ARG A 42 -8.41 -6.66 17.03
N TRP A 43 -9.12 -7.78 17.04
CA TRP A 43 -10.56 -7.82 17.30
C TRP A 43 -10.89 -7.35 18.71
N CYS A 44 -10.18 -7.81 19.74
CA CYS A 44 -10.31 -7.31 21.11
C CYS A 44 -10.13 -5.79 21.20
N LYS A 45 -9.13 -5.24 20.49
CA LYS A 45 -8.92 -3.79 20.40
C LYS A 45 -10.14 -3.09 19.76
N MET A 46 -10.69 -3.63 18.68
CA MET A 46 -11.87 -3.07 18.01
C MET A 46 -13.12 -3.10 18.90
N ILE A 47 -13.34 -4.18 19.65
CA ILE A 47 -14.46 -4.28 20.60
C ILE A 47 -14.32 -3.21 21.67
N ARG A 48 -13.12 -3.03 22.24
CA ARG A 48 -12.86 -1.99 23.24
C ARG A 48 -13.12 -0.57 22.71
N GLU A 49 -12.72 -0.30 21.48
CA GLU A 49 -12.78 1.06 20.90
C GLU A 49 -14.14 1.40 20.29
N ARG A 50 -14.87 0.39 19.78
CA ARG A 50 -16.07 0.60 18.96
C ARG A 50 -17.28 -0.24 19.37
N GLY A 51 -17.12 -1.16 20.32
CA GLY A 51 -18.15 -2.13 20.70
C GLY A 51 -18.45 -3.18 19.62
N SER A 52 -17.66 -3.27 18.55
CA SER A 52 -17.95 -4.15 17.42
C SER A 52 -16.70 -4.67 16.72
N ILE A 53 -16.78 -5.92 16.24
CA ILE A 53 -15.76 -6.61 15.42
C ILE A 53 -16.05 -6.45 13.92
N ASP A 54 -17.21 -5.89 13.54
CA ASP A 54 -17.64 -5.90 12.15
C ASP A 54 -16.59 -5.26 11.21
N LEU A 55 -16.07 -6.09 10.31
CA LEU A 55 -15.10 -5.72 9.28
C LEU A 55 -15.79 -5.23 8.00
N SER A 56 -17.09 -4.87 8.06
CA SER A 56 -17.85 -4.31 6.92
C SER A 56 -17.09 -3.22 6.17
N HIS A 57 -16.22 -2.50 6.87
CA HIS A 57 -15.19 -1.65 6.28
C HIS A 57 -13.83 -2.35 6.36
N PRO A 58 -13.33 -2.97 5.27
CA PRO A 58 -12.02 -3.60 5.29
C PRO A 58 -10.98 -2.53 5.65
N PRO A 59 -10.21 -2.72 6.72
CA PRO A 59 -9.19 -1.77 7.11
C PRO A 59 -8.06 -1.79 6.07
N GLY A 60 -7.99 -0.73 5.27
CA GLY A 60 -7.05 -0.55 4.17
C GLY A 60 -7.51 0.58 3.24
N ARG A 61 -6.63 0.99 2.32
CA ARG A 61 -6.96 1.98 1.29
C ARG A 61 -8.22 1.53 0.51
N PRO A 62 -9.21 2.41 0.29
CA PRO A 62 -10.44 2.05 -0.42
C PRO A 62 -10.13 1.32 -1.75
N PRO A 63 -10.81 0.20 -2.06
CA PRO A 63 -10.57 -0.58 -3.27
C PRO A 63 -10.86 0.20 -4.56
N ILE A 64 -11.49 1.39 -4.45
CA ILE A 64 -11.65 2.38 -5.53
C ILE A 64 -10.34 2.60 -6.29
N VAL A 65 -9.20 2.63 -5.60
CA VAL A 65 -7.88 2.88 -6.20
C VAL A 65 -7.40 1.72 -7.12
N ARG A 66 -7.97 0.51 -6.99
CA ARG A 66 -7.58 -0.69 -7.76
C ARG A 66 -8.61 -1.15 -8.79
N THR A 67 -9.68 -0.40 -9.03
CA THR A 67 -10.60 -0.74 -10.14
C THR A 67 -9.90 -0.56 -11.48
N LYS A 68 -10.15 -1.43 -12.48
CA LYS A 68 -9.59 -1.26 -13.85
C LYS A 68 -9.90 0.12 -14.44
N ALA A 69 -11.02 0.74 -14.05
CA ALA A 69 -11.37 2.09 -14.43
C ALA A 69 -10.47 3.14 -13.78
N MET A 70 -10.25 3.07 -12.47
CA MET A 70 -9.34 3.99 -11.79
C MET A 70 -7.87 3.75 -12.15
N ILE A 71 -7.44 2.50 -12.34
CA ILE A 71 -6.11 2.17 -12.87
C ILE A 71 -5.95 2.75 -14.28
N ARG A 72 -6.96 2.65 -15.16
CA ARG A 72 -6.94 3.32 -16.47
C ARG A 72 -6.90 4.85 -16.33
N LYS A 73 -7.66 5.43 -15.41
CA LYS A 73 -7.70 6.87 -15.14
C LYS A 73 -6.36 7.40 -14.60
N VAL A 74 -5.75 6.65 -13.69
CA VAL A 74 -4.41 6.92 -13.13
C VAL A 74 -3.34 6.69 -14.19
N LYS A 75 -3.46 5.64 -15.03
CA LYS A 75 -2.56 5.39 -16.17
C LYS A 75 -2.66 6.44 -17.27
N HIS A 76 -3.84 6.99 -17.50
CA HIS A 76 -4.06 8.16 -18.33
C HIS A 76 -3.47 9.43 -17.68
N HIS A 77 -3.49 9.54 -16.34
CA HIS A 77 -2.78 10.59 -15.59
C HIS A 77 -1.27 10.36 -15.46
N TYR A 78 -0.74 9.16 -15.76
CA TYR A 78 0.70 8.89 -15.83
C TYR A 78 1.35 9.40 -17.13
N GLY A 79 0.69 10.31 -17.84
CA GLY A 79 1.39 11.45 -18.43
C GLY A 79 1.95 12.36 -17.33
N ALA A 80 2.97 11.88 -16.63
CA ALA A 80 4.00 12.71 -16.01
C ALA A 80 3.57 13.82 -15.00
N GLN A 81 3.21 13.49 -13.75
CA GLN A 81 2.96 14.53 -12.71
C GLN A 81 4.18 15.07 -11.92
N PRO A 82 5.29 14.35 -11.68
CA PRO A 82 6.49 14.99 -11.10
C PRO A 82 7.15 15.95 -12.11
N HIS A 83 7.25 15.50 -13.36
CA HIS A 83 7.89 16.17 -14.49
C HIS A 83 7.04 17.27 -15.13
N THR A 84 5.90 17.68 -14.56
CA THR A 84 5.16 18.89 -14.99
C THR A 84 5.11 19.95 -13.89
N HIS A 85 5.60 19.61 -12.69
CA HIS A 85 5.64 20.51 -11.55
C HIS A 85 6.79 21.51 -11.70
N ARG A 86 6.50 22.80 -11.51
CA ARG A 86 7.45 23.92 -11.73
C ARG A 86 8.78 23.73 -11.00
N LEU A 87 8.77 23.17 -9.80
CA LEU A 87 9.99 22.92 -9.01
C LEU A 87 10.86 21.78 -9.55
N THR A 88 10.27 20.84 -10.30
CA THR A 88 10.98 19.68 -10.88
C THR A 88 11.54 19.98 -12.27
N GLN A 89 11.02 21.01 -12.96
CA GLN A 89 11.37 21.37 -14.34
C GLN A 89 12.22 22.65 -14.44
N HIS A 90 12.74 23.19 -13.33
CA HIS A 90 13.50 24.44 -13.38
C HIS A 90 14.95 24.19 -13.80
N PHE A 91 15.17 24.16 -15.11
CA PHE A 91 16.47 24.06 -15.74
C PHE A 91 16.64 25.22 -16.74
N PRO A 92 17.09 26.41 -16.29
CA PRO A 92 17.09 27.63 -17.10
C PRO A 92 17.89 27.54 -18.40
N SER A 93 18.89 26.66 -18.45
CA SER A 93 19.76 26.44 -19.61
C SER A 93 19.22 25.41 -20.61
N PHE A 94 18.08 24.79 -20.33
CA PHE A 94 17.53 23.70 -21.14
C PHE A 94 16.24 24.10 -21.86
N ILE A 95 15.86 23.31 -22.88
CA ILE A 95 14.73 23.59 -23.75
C ILE A 95 13.43 23.75 -22.91
N ASP A 96 12.58 24.71 -23.27
CA ASP A 96 11.29 24.90 -22.60
C ASP A 96 10.41 23.65 -22.76
N LYS A 97 9.79 23.21 -21.65
CA LYS A 97 8.89 22.06 -21.61
C LYS A 97 7.79 22.07 -22.68
N ASN A 98 7.33 23.26 -23.08
CA ASN A 98 6.24 23.41 -24.04
C ASN A 98 6.70 23.16 -25.49
N ARG A 99 8.01 22.95 -25.72
CA ARG A 99 8.58 22.63 -27.03
C ARG A 99 8.77 21.13 -27.25
N TRP A 100 8.35 20.28 -26.32
CA TRP A 100 8.47 18.82 -26.43
C TRP A 100 7.11 18.19 -26.71
N SER A 101 7.04 17.31 -27.71
CA SER A 101 5.83 16.54 -27.98
C SER A 101 5.59 15.48 -26.88
N PRO A 102 4.33 15.18 -26.53
CA PRO A 102 4.02 14.09 -25.62
C PRO A 102 4.59 12.75 -26.11
N ASN A 103 5.16 11.96 -25.18
CA ASN A 103 5.80 10.65 -25.43
C ASN A 103 7.15 10.68 -26.18
N SER A 104 7.87 11.80 -26.13
CA SER A 104 9.20 11.95 -26.74
C SER A 104 10.29 12.04 -25.64
N PRO A 105 10.73 10.90 -25.06
CA PRO A 105 11.76 10.88 -24.01
C PRO A 105 13.14 11.31 -24.52
N ASP A 106 13.38 11.15 -25.82
CA ASP A 106 14.55 11.65 -26.55
C ASP A 106 14.69 13.19 -26.49
N LEU A 107 13.59 13.90 -26.26
CA LEU A 107 13.57 15.35 -26.12
C LEU A 107 13.58 15.83 -24.66
N ASN A 108 13.54 14.91 -23.68
CA ASN A 108 13.61 15.27 -22.27
C ASN A 108 15.08 15.39 -21.82
N PRO A 109 15.55 16.60 -21.44
CA PRO A 109 16.92 16.84 -21.00
C PRO A 109 17.33 16.01 -19.79
N LEU A 110 16.41 15.64 -18.91
CA LEU A 110 16.73 14.72 -17.82
C LEU A 110 17.08 13.31 -18.34
N ASP A 111 16.36 12.85 -19.37
CA ASP A 111 16.48 11.49 -19.91
C ASP A 111 17.70 11.33 -20.83
N TYR A 112 17.99 12.28 -21.71
CA TYR A 112 19.17 12.15 -22.60
C TYR A 112 20.49 12.65 -22.00
N SER A 113 20.49 13.44 -20.93
CA SER A 113 21.73 13.96 -20.33
C SER A 113 22.08 13.30 -19.00
N ILE A 114 21.20 13.39 -18.01
CA ILE A 114 21.51 12.92 -16.66
C ILE A 114 21.44 11.40 -16.58
N TRP A 115 20.38 10.78 -17.14
CA TRP A 115 20.26 9.33 -17.13
C TRP A 115 21.30 8.65 -18.03
N ASP A 116 21.65 9.25 -19.17
CA ASP A 116 22.72 8.75 -20.04
C ASP A 116 24.09 8.79 -19.33
N GLU A 117 24.46 9.92 -18.76
CA GLU A 117 25.71 10.05 -17.98
C GLU A 117 25.73 9.09 -16.79
N PHE A 118 24.60 8.95 -16.09
CA PHE A 118 24.48 8.00 -14.99
C PHE A 118 24.72 6.56 -15.46
N VAL A 119 24.14 6.13 -16.57
CA VAL A 119 24.34 4.79 -17.14
C VAL A 119 25.82 4.54 -17.44
N HIS A 120 26.55 5.54 -17.92
CA HIS A 120 27.99 5.44 -18.19
C HIS A 120 28.84 5.35 -16.92
N GLN A 121 28.44 6.01 -15.83
CA GLN A 121 29.17 5.99 -14.56
C GLN A 121 28.85 4.79 -13.66
N VAL A 122 27.72 4.12 -13.90
CA VAL A 122 27.29 2.98 -13.09
C VAL A 122 28.20 1.77 -13.35
N LYS A 123 28.73 1.21 -12.25
CA LYS A 123 29.46 -0.07 -12.24
C LYS A 123 28.48 -1.24 -12.28
N TRP A 124 27.96 -1.53 -13.46
CA TRP A 124 26.95 -2.55 -13.69
C TRP A 124 27.36 -3.95 -13.23
N ASP A 125 28.66 -4.26 -13.25
CA ASP A 125 29.26 -5.48 -12.74
C ASP A 125 28.98 -5.74 -11.24
N LYS A 126 28.70 -4.67 -10.47
CA LYS A 126 28.41 -4.74 -9.04
C LYS A 126 26.93 -4.74 -8.71
N ILE A 127 26.05 -4.60 -9.70
CA ILE A 127 24.60 -4.52 -9.49
C ILE A 127 23.99 -5.92 -9.59
N GLN A 128 23.29 -6.33 -8.54
CA GLN A 128 22.55 -7.60 -8.52
C GLN A 128 21.05 -7.33 -8.59
N SER A 129 20.37 -7.96 -9.55
CA SER A 129 18.92 -7.93 -9.61
C SER A 129 18.33 -8.83 -8.52
N LYS A 130 17.58 -8.24 -7.59
CA LYS A 130 16.79 -9.03 -6.62
C LYS A 130 15.45 -9.38 -7.25
N LYS A 131 15.16 -10.67 -7.37
CA LYS A 131 13.86 -11.14 -7.87
C LYS A 131 12.78 -10.77 -6.85
N THR A 132 11.92 -9.82 -7.20
CA THR A 132 10.71 -9.54 -6.43
C THR A 132 9.64 -10.56 -6.83
N PHE A 133 8.99 -11.13 -5.82
CA PHE A 133 8.07 -12.28 -5.87
C PHE A 133 7.20 -12.36 -7.14
N ASN A 134 7.17 -13.56 -7.74
CA ASN A 134 6.28 -13.95 -8.85
C ASN A 134 4.81 -13.97 -8.41
#